data_AF-A0A936B0U1-F1
#
_entry.id   AF-A0A936B0U1-F1
#
_cell.length_a   1.000
_cell.length_b   1.000
_cell.length_c   1.000
_cell.angle_alpha   90.00
_cell.angle_beta   90.00
_cell.angle_gamma   90.00
#
_symmetry.space_group_name_H-M   'P 1'
#
loop_
_entity.id
_entity.type
_entity.pdbx_description
1 polymer ?
#
loop_
_entity_poly.entity_id
_entity_poly.type
_entity_poly.pdbx_seq_one_letter_code
_entity_poly.pdbx_strand_id
1 'polypeptide(L)'
;MLDEVITSLDQVTNEWLTAVLAQSGALTHGRVASFAADSGRGNWSTSGSLHLHYTADAAGERPPRLFLKMVNTDLGDGEFFGSSEVDYYLRDYVDLADAPLLRCYHGRYSPTLHRYHLLLEDVSATHTIACDKPHTLAYGLALAEAFAILHAHWWGAERLAKANAPCTRPPTSAVGWPLPSRARRTFWGGWPANCNPTGQPPCRSYSPTSPSHD
;
A
#
# COMPACT_ATOMS: atom_id res chain seq x y z
N MET A 1 21.08 -3.88 13.04
CA MET A 1 20.32 -2.61 12.90
C MET A 1 19.33 -2.65 11.73
N LEU A 2 19.66 -3.17 10.54
CA LEU A 2 18.63 -3.37 9.47
C LEU A 2 17.60 -4.46 9.81
N ASP A 3 17.98 -5.43 10.64
CA ASP A 3 17.13 -6.58 10.96
C ASP A 3 16.13 -6.33 12.09
N GLU A 4 16.17 -5.15 12.72
CA GLU A 4 15.25 -4.78 13.79
C GLU A 4 13.98 -4.13 13.23
N VAL A 5 12.84 -4.42 13.88
CA VAL A 5 11.58 -3.76 13.58
C VAL A 5 11.61 -2.34 14.14
N ILE A 6 11.24 -1.37 13.30
CA ILE A 6 11.05 0.02 13.71
C ILE A 6 9.68 0.12 14.40
N THR A 7 9.69 0.58 15.65
CA THR A 7 8.52 0.72 16.51
C THR A 7 8.25 2.16 16.93
N SER A 8 9.25 3.05 16.78
CA SER A 8 9.13 4.49 16.95
C SER A 8 9.96 5.26 15.91
N LEU A 9 9.61 6.54 15.69
CA LEU A 9 10.33 7.40 14.74
C LEU A 9 11.78 7.67 15.17
N ASP A 10 12.06 7.68 16.47
CA ASP A 10 13.40 7.96 17.01
C ASP A 10 14.43 6.86 16.66
N GLN A 11 13.96 5.68 16.24
CA GLN A 11 14.82 4.60 15.74
C GLN A 11 15.28 4.81 14.29
N VAL A 12 14.66 5.75 13.56
CA VAL A 12 15.02 6.07 12.18
C VAL A 12 16.22 7.01 12.21
N THR A 13 17.31 6.62 11.54
CA THR A 13 18.51 7.46 11.41
C THR A 13 18.89 7.67 9.94
N ASN A 14 19.76 8.65 9.68
CA ASN A 14 20.32 8.90 8.35
C ASN A 14 21.03 7.66 7.79
N GLU A 15 21.78 6.96 8.64
CA GLU A 15 22.54 5.75 8.29
C GLU A 15 21.59 4.60 7.96
N TRP A 16 20.54 4.43 8.75
CA TRP A 16 19.51 3.41 8.49
C TRP A 16 18.78 3.68 7.17
N LEU A 17 18.33 4.91 6.93
CA LEU A 17 17.69 5.29 5.66
C LEU A 17 18.63 5.10 4.47
N THR A 18 19.90 5.47 4.61
CA THR A 18 20.91 5.27 3.57
C THR A 18 21.06 3.78 3.24
N ALA A 19 21.19 2.93 4.26
CA ALA A 19 21.37 1.50 4.08
C ALA A 19 20.14 0.82 3.45
N VAL A 20 18.94 1.19 3.88
CA VAL A 20 17.68 0.70 3.32
C VAL A 20 17.49 1.13 1.86
N LEU A 21 17.75 2.39 1.54
CA LEU A 21 17.61 2.90 0.17
C LEU A 21 18.67 2.32 -0.77
N ALA A 22 19.87 2.04 -0.26
CA ALA A 22 20.89 1.33 -1.01
C ALA A 22 20.49 -0.13 -1.27
N GLN A 23 19.99 -0.85 -0.26
CA GLN A 23 19.55 -2.24 -0.39
C GLN A 23 18.38 -2.39 -1.39
N SER A 24 17.46 -1.43 -1.42
CA SER A 24 16.34 -1.40 -2.37
C SER A 24 16.71 -0.88 -3.76
N GLY A 25 17.97 -0.47 -3.98
CA GLY A 25 18.47 0.10 -5.24
C GLY A 25 17.98 1.52 -5.54
N ALA A 26 17.21 2.15 -4.63
CA ALA A 26 16.72 3.51 -4.79
C ALA A 26 17.83 4.57 -4.66
N LEU A 27 18.91 4.23 -3.94
CA LEU A 27 20.11 5.03 -3.78
C LEU A 27 21.32 4.23 -4.24
N THR A 28 21.90 4.56 -5.39
CA THR A 28 23.04 3.81 -5.96
C THR A 28 24.39 4.41 -5.59
N HIS A 29 24.43 5.67 -5.16
CA HIS A 29 25.61 6.37 -4.67
C HIS A 29 25.23 7.47 -3.67
N GLY A 30 26.18 7.94 -2.87
CA GLY A 30 25.98 8.96 -1.83
C GLY A 30 25.26 8.45 -0.59
N ARG A 31 24.66 9.36 0.19
CA ARG A 31 23.90 9.03 1.41
C ARG A 31 22.75 10.00 1.66
N VAL A 32 21.86 9.63 2.58
CA VAL A 32 20.93 10.59 3.21
C VAL A 32 21.74 11.49 4.13
N ALA A 33 21.74 12.80 3.85
CA ALA A 33 22.45 13.81 4.62
C ALA A 33 21.66 14.22 5.87
N SER A 34 20.35 14.36 5.73
CA SER A 34 19.41 14.65 6.81
C SER A 34 18.00 14.25 6.39
N PHE A 35 17.10 14.15 7.37
CA PHE A 35 15.68 14.08 7.11
C PHE A 35 14.89 14.87 8.16
N ALA A 36 13.67 15.27 7.80
CA ALA A 36 12.66 15.72 8.75
C ALA A 36 11.54 14.67 8.81
N ALA A 37 10.94 14.49 9.99
CA ALA A 37 9.84 13.56 10.19
C ALA A 37 8.62 14.30 10.74
N ASP A 38 7.50 14.21 10.01
CA ASP A 38 6.20 14.65 10.50
C ASP A 38 5.43 13.42 10.98
N SER A 39 5.04 13.42 12.27
CA SER A 39 4.26 12.32 12.83
C SER A 39 2.78 12.45 12.44
N GLY A 40 2.21 11.34 11.94
CA GLY A 40 0.78 11.18 11.68
C GLY A 40 0.22 10.01 12.50
N ARG A 41 -0.91 10.20 13.18
CA ARG A 41 -1.53 9.17 14.05
C ARG A 41 -2.80 8.63 13.40
N GLY A 42 -2.88 7.31 13.18
CA GLY A 42 -4.13 6.60 12.88
C GLY A 42 -4.60 5.79 14.10
N ASN A 43 -5.81 5.19 14.05
CA ASN A 43 -6.38 4.45 15.19
C ASN A 43 -5.52 3.26 15.67
N TRP A 44 -4.80 2.59 14.75
CA TRP A 44 -4.04 1.36 15.02
C TRP A 44 -2.59 1.39 14.53
N SER A 45 -2.18 2.49 13.93
CA SER A 45 -0.84 2.67 13.36
C SER A 45 -0.27 4.02 13.74
N THR A 46 0.99 4.03 14.15
CA THR A 46 1.80 5.25 14.13
C THR A 46 2.40 5.34 12.74
N SER A 47 2.26 6.48 12.09
CA SER A 47 2.87 6.73 10.79
C SER A 47 3.73 7.97 10.82
N GLY A 48 4.71 8.03 9.92
CA GLY A 48 5.56 9.20 9.74
C GLY A 48 5.75 9.52 8.27
N SER A 49 5.59 10.80 7.90
CA SER A 49 6.07 11.33 6.63
C SER A 49 7.53 11.73 6.81
N LEU A 50 8.43 11.11 6.06
CA LEU A 50 9.86 11.40 6.11
C LEU A 50 10.24 12.21 4.89
N HIS A 51 10.86 13.37 5.10
CA HIS A 51 11.34 14.29 4.08
C HIS A 51 12.86 14.19 4.01
N LEU A 52 13.39 13.64 2.92
CA LEU A 52 14.81 13.29 2.82
C LEU A 52 15.59 14.36 2.06
N HIS A 53 16.78 14.65 2.57
CA HIS A 53 17.80 15.43 1.88
C HIS A 53 19.03 14.56 1.68
N TYR A 54 19.51 14.50 0.45
CA TYR A 54 20.66 13.68 0.07
C TYR A 54 21.92 14.52 -0.05
N THR A 55 23.08 13.86 0.01
CA THR A 55 24.35 14.50 -0.30
C THR A 55 24.44 14.88 -1.78
N ALA A 56 25.31 15.84 -2.11
CA ALA A 56 25.45 16.38 -3.46
C ALA A 56 25.89 15.33 -4.50
N ASP A 57 26.62 14.31 -4.07
CA ASP A 57 27.07 13.17 -4.87
C ASP A 57 26.00 12.07 -5.02
N ALA A 58 24.85 12.18 -4.35
CA ALA A 58 23.87 11.11 -4.35
C ALA A 58 23.27 10.83 -5.75
N ALA A 59 23.20 9.55 -6.11
CA ALA A 59 22.67 9.07 -7.39
C ALA A 59 21.60 7.98 -7.21
N GLY A 60 20.78 7.77 -8.25
CA GLY A 60 19.63 6.86 -8.23
C GLY A 60 18.30 7.60 -8.22
N GLU A 61 17.23 6.90 -7.83
CA GLU A 61 15.87 7.44 -7.74
C GLU A 61 15.75 8.53 -6.68
N ARG A 62 16.34 8.32 -5.50
CA ARG A 62 16.42 9.31 -4.41
C ARG A 62 15.04 9.89 -4.04
N PRO A 63 14.12 9.06 -3.52
CA PRO A 63 12.77 9.50 -3.17
C PRO A 63 12.82 10.65 -2.15
N PRO A 64 12.30 11.85 -2.48
CA PRO A 64 12.37 13.00 -1.58
C PRO A 64 11.44 12.85 -0.37
N ARG A 65 10.46 11.94 -0.47
CA ARG A 65 9.46 11.68 0.56
C ARG A 65 9.21 10.19 0.69
N LEU A 66 9.11 9.71 1.91
CA LEU A 66 8.78 8.33 2.25
C LEU A 66 7.71 8.29 3.32
N PHE A 67 6.90 7.24 3.31
CA PHE A 67 5.90 6.98 4.31
C PHE A 67 6.30 5.79 5.16
N LEU A 68 6.54 6.01 6.45
CA LEU A 68 6.79 4.94 7.41
C LEU A 68 5.49 4.56 8.10
N LYS A 69 5.05 3.30 7.92
CA LYS A 69 3.95 2.70 8.66
C LYS A 69 4.52 1.82 9.76
N MET A 70 4.10 2.02 11.01
CA MET A 70 4.44 1.15 12.14
C MET A 70 3.13 0.66 12.78
N VAL A 71 3.04 -0.64 13.02
CA VAL A 71 1.80 -1.27 13.47
C VAL A 71 2.09 -2.19 14.66
N ASN A 72 1.23 -2.06 15.67
CA ASN A 72 1.07 -3.07 16.72
C ASN A 72 -0.03 -4.03 16.28
N THR A 73 0.28 -5.32 16.17
CA THR A 73 -0.68 -6.32 15.70
C THR A 73 -1.49 -6.93 16.84
N ASP A 74 -1.16 -6.64 18.10
CA ASP A 74 -1.93 -7.03 19.28
C ASP A 74 -3.17 -6.12 19.44
N LEU A 75 -4.35 -6.74 19.47
CA LEU A 75 -5.65 -6.07 19.57
C LEU A 75 -6.08 -5.82 21.01
N GLY A 76 -5.34 -6.32 22.00
CA GLY A 76 -5.58 -6.09 23.42
C GLY A 76 -6.65 -6.99 24.04
N ASP A 77 -7.24 -7.90 23.27
CA ASP A 77 -8.19 -8.94 23.70
C ASP A 77 -7.58 -10.36 23.62
N GLY A 78 -6.29 -10.45 23.34
CA GLY A 78 -5.58 -11.72 23.11
C GLY A 78 -5.58 -12.15 21.64
N GLU A 79 -6.23 -11.41 20.74
CA GLU A 79 -6.14 -11.62 19.30
C GLU A 79 -5.02 -10.78 18.67
N PHE A 80 -4.42 -11.30 17.61
CA PHE A 80 -3.40 -10.60 16.84
C PHE A 80 -3.47 -10.95 15.35
N PHE A 81 -3.14 -9.98 14.50
CA PHE A 81 -2.96 -10.23 13.07
C PHE A 81 -1.53 -10.69 12.74
N GLY A 82 -1.39 -11.56 11.74
CA GLY A 82 -0.10 -12.10 11.30
C GLY A 82 0.70 -11.16 10.40
N SER A 83 1.75 -11.69 9.77
CA SER A 83 2.64 -10.97 8.84
C SER A 83 2.03 -10.66 7.47
N SER A 84 0.71 -10.82 7.28
CA SER A 84 0.07 -10.84 5.96
C SER A 84 0.37 -9.59 5.12
N GLU A 85 0.31 -8.39 5.72
CA GLU A 85 0.64 -7.15 5.01
C GLU A 85 2.14 -7.04 4.69
N VAL A 86 3.01 -7.56 5.55
CA VAL A 86 4.46 -7.56 5.29
C VAL A 86 4.80 -8.53 4.17
N ASP A 87 4.23 -9.73 4.21
CA ASP A 87 4.39 -10.75 3.17
C ASP A 87 3.89 -10.25 1.81
N TYR A 88 2.81 -9.47 1.81
CA TYR A 88 2.27 -8.84 0.61
C TYR A 88 3.31 -7.99 -0.13
N TYR A 89 4.09 -7.17 0.60
CA TYR A 89 5.11 -6.31 -0.02
C TYR A 89 6.47 -6.98 -0.21
N LEU A 90 6.83 -7.96 0.63
CA LEU A 90 8.19 -8.52 0.66
C LEU A 90 8.31 -9.92 0.05
N ARG A 91 7.19 -10.59 -0.24
CA ARG A 91 7.18 -11.95 -0.77
C ARG A 91 6.22 -12.14 -1.93
N ASP A 92 4.96 -11.74 -1.77
CA ASP A 92 3.87 -12.25 -2.62
C ASP A 92 3.81 -11.62 -4.02
N TYR A 93 4.37 -10.42 -4.18
CA TYR A 93 4.31 -9.65 -5.44
C TYR A 93 5.65 -9.04 -5.85
N VAL A 94 6.78 -9.51 -5.29
CA VAL A 94 8.10 -8.90 -5.52
C VAL A 94 8.62 -9.09 -6.95
N ASP A 95 8.17 -10.12 -7.64
CA ASP A 95 8.50 -10.46 -9.03
C ASP A 95 7.42 -10.02 -10.03
N LEU A 96 6.32 -9.44 -9.54
CA LEU A 96 5.30 -8.85 -10.40
C LEU A 96 5.76 -7.47 -10.89
N ALA A 97 6.29 -7.45 -12.12
CA ALA A 97 6.64 -6.21 -12.80
C ALA A 97 5.44 -5.26 -12.90
N ASP A 98 5.65 -3.98 -12.59
CA ASP A 98 4.60 -2.94 -12.55
C ASP A 98 3.39 -3.33 -11.68
N ALA A 99 3.61 -4.05 -10.58
CA ALA A 99 2.55 -4.35 -9.62
C ALA A 99 1.78 -3.06 -9.23
N PRO A 100 0.44 -3.09 -9.16
CA PRO A 100 -0.37 -1.93 -8.79
C PRO A 100 -0.34 -1.65 -7.27
N LEU A 101 0.87 -1.71 -6.70
CA LEU A 101 1.18 -1.55 -5.29
C LEU A 101 2.11 -0.34 -5.11
N LEU A 102 2.10 0.23 -3.90
CA LEU A 102 3.11 1.21 -3.54
C LEU A 102 4.48 0.56 -3.55
N ARG A 103 5.51 1.27 -4.01
CA ARG A 103 6.87 0.78 -3.85
C ARG A 103 7.18 0.64 -2.36
N CYS A 104 7.55 -0.57 -1.95
CA CYS A 104 8.10 -0.83 -0.63
C CYS A 104 9.63 -0.80 -0.70
N TYR A 105 10.25 0.06 0.10
CA TYR A 105 11.70 0.15 0.21
C TYR A 105 12.25 -0.79 1.28
N HIS A 106 11.47 -1.06 2.33
CA HIS A 106 11.84 -2.00 3.39
C HIS A 106 10.65 -2.38 4.25
N GLY A 107 10.71 -3.56 4.85
CA GLY A 107 9.79 -3.97 5.89
C GLY A 107 10.36 -5.09 6.75
N ARG A 108 9.81 -5.22 7.97
CA ARG A 108 10.10 -6.32 8.89
C ARG A 108 8.88 -6.59 9.75
N TYR A 109 8.64 -7.86 10.05
CA TYR A 109 7.69 -8.32 11.07
C TYR A 109 8.47 -9.00 12.20
N SER A 110 8.10 -8.70 13.44
CA SER A 110 8.61 -9.39 14.64
C SER A 110 7.45 -10.17 15.27
N PRO A 111 7.47 -11.51 15.19
CA PRO A 111 6.52 -12.35 15.90
C PRO A 111 6.59 -12.15 17.42
N THR A 112 7.79 -11.96 17.96
CA THR A 112 8.00 -11.79 19.40
C THR A 112 7.39 -10.48 19.92
N LEU A 113 7.53 -9.39 19.16
CA LEU A 113 7.00 -8.08 19.55
C LEU A 113 5.55 -7.85 19.09
N HIS A 114 5.00 -8.74 18.26
CA HIS A 114 3.72 -8.54 17.56
C HIS A 114 3.66 -7.18 16.86
N ARG A 115 4.74 -6.84 16.13
CA ARG A 115 4.91 -5.55 15.48
C ARG A 115 5.52 -5.68 14.10
N TYR A 116 5.18 -4.76 13.22
CA TYR A 116 5.91 -4.56 11.98
C TYR A 116 6.09 -3.10 11.63
N HIS A 117 7.02 -2.87 10.70
CA HIS A 117 7.07 -1.63 9.94
C HIS A 117 7.13 -1.90 8.44
N LEU A 118 6.65 -0.90 7.68
CA LEU A 118 6.80 -0.80 6.24
C LEU A 118 7.26 0.62 5.89
N LEU A 119 8.33 0.73 5.12
CA LEU A 119 8.80 1.96 4.51
C LEU A 119 8.34 1.97 3.05
N LEU A 120 7.40 2.84 2.74
CA LEU A 120 6.67 2.88 1.47
C LEU A 120 6.94 4.20 0.74
N GLU A 121 6.64 4.24 -0.55
CA GLU A 121 6.53 5.51 -1.26
C GLU A 121 5.47 6.41 -0.60
N ASP A 122 5.74 7.71 -0.58
CA ASP A 122 4.77 8.68 -0.08
C ASP A 122 3.83 9.12 -1.21
N VAL A 123 2.54 8.79 -1.06
CA VAL A 123 1.46 9.18 -1.98
C VAL A 123 0.51 10.20 -1.38
N SER A 124 0.83 10.76 -0.22
CA SER A 124 -0.04 11.68 0.55
C SER A 124 -0.59 12.83 -0.29
N ALA A 125 0.23 13.43 -1.15
CA ALA A 125 -0.19 14.53 -2.04
C ALA A 125 -1.29 14.15 -3.05
N THR A 126 -1.43 12.86 -3.35
CA THR A 126 -2.43 12.31 -4.29
C THR A 126 -3.43 11.39 -3.60
N HIS A 127 -3.24 11.12 -2.31
CA HIS A 127 -4.07 10.20 -1.56
C HIS A 127 -5.45 10.83 -1.37
N THR A 128 -6.49 10.04 -1.59
CA THR A 128 -7.88 10.44 -1.37
C THR A 128 -8.57 9.28 -0.69
N ILE A 129 -9.33 9.59 0.36
CA ILE A 129 -10.13 8.59 1.06
C ILE A 129 -11.12 7.99 0.05
N ALA A 130 -11.28 6.68 0.08
CA ALA A 130 -12.08 5.96 -0.91
C ALA A 130 -13.53 6.48 -1.03
N CYS A 131 -14.15 6.88 0.08
CA CYS A 131 -15.51 7.43 0.10
C CYS A 131 -15.64 8.81 -0.57
N ASP A 132 -14.55 9.56 -0.67
CA ASP A 132 -14.55 10.90 -1.26
C ASP A 132 -14.29 10.86 -2.77
N LYS A 133 -13.97 9.68 -3.31
CA LYS A 133 -13.71 9.52 -4.73
C LYS A 133 -15.01 9.46 -5.54
N PRO A 134 -15.11 10.22 -6.64
CA PRO A 134 -16.23 10.10 -7.55
C PRO A 134 -16.36 8.68 -8.09
N HIS A 135 -17.57 8.12 -7.99
CA HIS A 135 -17.90 6.80 -8.53
C HIS A 135 -18.05 6.90 -10.07
N THR A 136 -16.92 6.82 -10.77
CA THR A 136 -16.90 6.83 -12.24
C THR A 136 -16.63 5.43 -12.79
N LEU A 137 -17.14 5.14 -13.99
CA LEU A 137 -16.85 3.88 -14.69
C LEU A 137 -15.33 3.68 -14.88
N ALA A 138 -14.62 4.74 -15.24
CA ALA A 138 -13.17 4.71 -15.43
C ALA A 138 -12.44 4.30 -14.13
N TYR A 139 -12.86 4.82 -12.96
CA TYR A 139 -12.28 4.42 -11.69
C TYR A 139 -12.59 2.96 -11.33
N GLY A 140 -13.83 2.52 -11.57
CA GLY A 140 -14.23 1.13 -11.34
C GLY A 140 -13.44 0.14 -12.21
N LEU A 141 -13.24 0.46 -13.50
CA LEU A 141 -12.44 -0.37 -14.40
C LEU A 141 -10.97 -0.42 -13.97
N ALA A 142 -10.37 0.72 -13.61
CA ALA A 142 -8.99 0.76 -13.12
C ALA A 142 -8.80 -0.08 -11.85
N LEU A 143 -9.76 -0.05 -10.92
CA LEU A 143 -9.73 -0.87 -9.71
C LEU A 143 -9.86 -2.36 -10.04
N ALA A 144 -10.79 -2.73 -10.92
CA ALA A 144 -10.99 -4.11 -11.35
C ALA A 144 -9.76 -4.67 -12.07
N GLU A 145 -9.12 -3.88 -12.93
CA GLU A 145 -7.89 -4.25 -13.64
C GLU A 145 -6.73 -4.45 -12.68
N ALA A 146 -6.50 -3.51 -11.75
CA ALA A 146 -5.47 -3.64 -10.72
C ALA A 146 -5.67 -4.92 -9.88
N PHE A 147 -6.90 -5.20 -9.48
CA PHE A 147 -7.23 -6.40 -8.70
C PHE A 147 -7.03 -7.69 -9.51
N ALA A 148 -7.43 -7.69 -10.78
CA ALA A 148 -7.24 -8.83 -11.69
C ALA A 148 -5.76 -9.14 -11.90
N ILE A 149 -4.89 -8.13 -12.03
CA ILE A 149 -3.44 -8.31 -12.16
C ILE A 149 -2.86 -9.04 -10.93
N LEU A 150 -3.21 -8.58 -9.73
CA LEU A 150 -2.73 -9.18 -8.48
C LEU A 150 -3.23 -10.63 -8.34
N HIS A 151 -4.53 -10.86 -8.58
CA HIS A 151 -5.11 -12.20 -8.49
C HIS A 151 -4.53 -13.16 -9.53
N ALA A 152 -4.32 -12.71 -10.77
CA ALA A 152 -3.76 -13.54 -11.81
C ALA A 152 -2.32 -13.98 -11.49
N HIS A 153 -1.54 -13.07 -10.89
CA HIS A 153 -0.21 -13.39 -10.39
C HIS A 153 -0.26 -14.43 -9.27
N TRP A 154 -1.10 -14.20 -8.24
CA TRP A 154 -1.21 -15.09 -7.08
C TRP A 154 -1.72 -16.51 -7.42
N TRP A 155 -2.70 -16.61 -8.31
CA TRP A 155 -3.23 -17.93 -8.71
C TRP A 155 -2.29 -18.64 -9.68
N GLY A 156 -1.55 -17.88 -10.49
CA GLY A 156 -0.69 -18.42 -11.53
C GLY A 156 -1.48 -19.07 -12.67
N ALA A 157 -0.80 -19.26 -13.79
CA ALA A 157 -1.43 -19.74 -15.03
C ALA A 157 -2.11 -21.12 -14.85
N GLU A 158 -1.53 -21.99 -14.02
CA GLU A 158 -2.03 -23.35 -13.81
C GLU A 158 -3.39 -23.36 -13.09
N ARG A 159 -3.56 -22.61 -11.99
CA ARG A 159 -4.82 -22.60 -11.25
C ARG A 159 -5.92 -21.87 -12.03
N LEU A 160 -5.54 -20.81 -12.76
CA LEU A 160 -6.47 -20.10 -13.65
C LEU A 160 -6.98 -20.99 -14.78
N ALA A 161 -6.09 -21.78 -15.40
CA ALA A 161 -6.47 -22.75 -16.43
C ALA A 161 -7.44 -23.81 -15.87
N LYS A 162 -7.20 -24.32 -14.66
CA LYS A 162 -8.10 -25.27 -13.98
C LYS A 162 -9.46 -24.65 -13.64
N ALA A 163 -9.51 -23.35 -13.38
CA ALA A 163 -10.75 -22.62 -13.12
C ALA A 163 -11.56 -22.31 -14.40
N ASN A 164 -11.07 -22.72 -15.58
CA ASN A 164 -11.66 -22.41 -16.88
C ASN A 164 -11.85 -20.90 -17.11
N ALA A 165 -10.99 -20.09 -16.47
CA ALA A 165 -10.94 -18.64 -16.58
C ALA A 165 -9.73 -18.27 -17.46
N PRO A 166 -9.88 -18.17 -18.79
CA PRO A 166 -8.76 -17.80 -19.65
C PRO A 166 -8.29 -16.39 -19.29
N CYS A 167 -7.06 -16.28 -18.79
CA CYS A 167 -6.38 -15.00 -18.59
C CYS A 167 -6.01 -14.42 -19.96
N THR A 168 -6.96 -13.81 -20.64
CA THR A 168 -6.63 -12.90 -21.74
C THR A 168 -6.03 -11.66 -21.11
N ARG A 169 -4.70 -11.53 -21.17
CA ARG A 169 -4.04 -10.22 -21.01
C ARG A 169 -4.79 -9.25 -21.94
N PRO A 170 -5.23 -8.06 -21.50
CA PRO A 170 -5.85 -7.12 -22.42
C PRO A 170 -4.88 -6.90 -23.60
N PRO A 171 -5.38 -6.87 -24.85
CA PRO A 171 -4.52 -6.73 -26.01
C PRO A 171 -3.69 -5.45 -25.86
N THR A 172 -2.38 -5.58 -26.03
CA THR A 172 -1.42 -4.48 -25.90
C THR A 172 -1.56 -3.44 -27.01
N SER A 173 -2.53 -3.59 -27.90
CA SER A 173 -2.77 -2.70 -29.04
C SER A 173 -4.26 -2.54 -29.30
N ALA A 174 -4.74 -1.31 -29.12
CA ALA A 174 -5.86 -0.63 -29.78
C ALA A 174 -6.80 0.08 -28.79
N VAL A 175 -6.35 1.21 -28.27
CA VAL A 175 -6.95 2.55 -28.46
C VAL A 175 -5.92 3.49 -27.84
N GLY A 176 -5.52 4.52 -28.58
CA GLY A 176 -4.63 5.57 -28.09
C GLY A 176 -5.30 6.38 -26.99
N TRP A 177 -5.48 5.79 -25.82
CA TRP A 177 -5.71 6.52 -24.60
C TRP A 177 -4.33 6.91 -24.09
N PRO A 178 -3.98 8.21 -24.03
CA PRO A 178 -2.84 8.60 -23.22
C PRO A 178 -3.22 8.15 -21.82
N LEU A 179 -2.59 7.08 -21.31
CA LEU A 179 -2.53 6.86 -19.89
C LEU A 179 -2.03 8.20 -19.32
N PRO A 180 -2.84 8.97 -18.58
CA PRO A 180 -2.23 10.03 -17.81
C PRO A 180 -1.26 9.28 -16.92
N SER A 181 0.01 9.67 -16.99
CA SER A 181 1.11 9.21 -16.12
C SER A 181 0.82 9.35 -14.62
N ARG A 182 -0.40 9.79 -14.25
CA ARG A 182 -0.96 10.05 -12.93
C ARG A 182 -1.96 9.02 -12.42
N ALA A 183 -2.38 8.01 -13.18
CA ALA A 183 -3.30 6.98 -12.66
C ALA A 183 -2.59 5.82 -11.92
N ARG A 184 -1.32 6.00 -11.52
CA ARG A 184 -0.47 4.95 -10.92
C ARG A 184 -0.66 4.74 -9.41
N ARG A 185 -1.50 5.53 -8.74
CA ARG A 185 -1.55 5.51 -7.28
C ARG A 185 -2.98 5.70 -6.83
N THR A 186 -3.65 4.61 -6.50
CA THR A 186 -4.67 4.60 -5.44
C THR A 186 -5.15 3.18 -5.21
N PHE A 187 -4.46 2.49 -4.31
CA PHE A 187 -5.11 1.52 -3.45
C PHE A 187 -4.36 1.50 -2.12
N TRP A 188 -4.96 2.14 -1.11
CA TRP A 188 -4.58 1.96 0.29
C TRP A 188 -5.82 1.44 0.98
N GLY A 189 -5.94 0.11 1.02
CA GLY A 189 -7.01 -0.59 1.70
C GLY A 189 -6.66 -0.73 3.18
N GLY A 190 -6.93 0.32 3.96
CA GLY A 190 -7.35 0.08 5.33
C GLY A 190 -8.69 -0.64 5.24
N TRP A 191 -8.76 -1.90 5.67
CA TRP A 191 -10.04 -2.56 5.88
C TRP A 191 -10.89 -1.70 6.83
N PRO A 192 -12.22 -1.62 6.60
CA PRO A 192 -13.07 -0.64 7.25
C PRO A 192 -13.20 -0.95 8.74
N ALA A 193 -12.54 -0.18 9.59
CA ALA A 193 -13.03 0.04 10.93
C ALA A 193 -14.30 0.90 10.79
N ASN A 194 -15.44 0.25 11.01
CA ASN A 194 -16.78 0.80 11.19
C ASN A 194 -16.97 2.30 10.99
N CYS A 195 -17.88 2.63 10.07
CA CYS A 195 -18.56 3.90 10.02
C CYS A 195 -19.05 4.34 11.42
N ASN A 196 -18.57 5.51 11.82
CA ASN A 196 -19.15 6.51 12.73
C ASN A 196 -19.14 6.25 14.26
N PRO A 197 -18.40 7.07 15.06
CA PRO A 197 -18.51 7.13 16.52
C PRO A 197 -19.67 8.01 17.02
N THR A 198 -20.51 8.55 16.12
CA THR A 198 -21.72 9.27 16.53
C THR A 198 -22.94 8.41 16.20
N GLY A 199 -23.65 7.95 17.24
CA GLY A 199 -24.78 7.02 17.18
C GLY A 199 -26.01 7.54 16.44
N GLN A 200 -25.92 7.73 15.13
CA GLN A 200 -27.06 7.85 14.23
C GLN A 200 -27.37 6.49 13.60
N PRO A 201 -28.67 6.11 13.50
CA PRO A 201 -29.07 4.84 12.91
C PRO A 201 -28.71 4.78 11.41
N PRO A 202 -28.37 3.59 10.88
CA PRO A 202 -28.02 3.44 9.47
C PRO A 202 -29.18 3.85 8.57
N CYS A 203 -28.86 4.58 7.51
CA CYS A 203 -29.78 4.97 6.46
C CYS A 203 -30.56 3.74 5.95
N ARG A 204 -31.88 3.79 6.16
CA ARG A 204 -32.98 3.05 5.52
C ARG A 204 -32.62 1.77 4.76
N SER A 205 -33.11 0.66 5.29
CA SER A 205 -33.33 -0.60 4.59
C SER A 205 -34.06 -0.36 3.26
N TYR A 206 -33.46 -0.83 2.17
CA TYR A 206 -34.14 -0.98 0.88
C TYR A 206 -35.07 -2.21 0.98
N SER A 207 -36.37 -1.99 1.12
CA SER A 207 -37.38 -3.05 1.02
C SER A 207 -37.72 -3.29 -0.45
N PRO A 208 -37.70 -4.53 -0.96
CA PRO A 208 -38.21 -4.81 -2.30
C PRO A 208 -39.74 -4.87 -2.23
N THR A 209 -40.42 -3.86 -2.74
CA THR A 209 -41.86 -3.97 -3.04
C THR A 209 -42.00 -4.71 -4.36
N SER A 210 -42.49 -5.95 -4.30
CA SER A 210 -43.00 -6.68 -5.47
C SER A 210 -44.16 -5.90 -6.12
N PRO A 211 -44.27 -5.84 -7.45
CA PRO A 211 -45.45 -5.30 -8.10
C PRO A 211 -46.57 -6.35 -8.04
N SER A 212 -47.70 -5.98 -7.44
CA SER A 212 -48.98 -6.67 -7.61
C SER A 212 -49.48 -6.46 -9.04
N HIS A 213 -49.62 -7.55 -9.79
CA HIS A 213 -50.52 -7.62 -10.94
C HIS A 213 -51.94 -7.86 -10.44
N ASP A 214 -52.90 -7.27 -11.15
CA ASP A 214 -54.36 -7.46 -11.01
C ASP A 214 -54.80 -8.92 -10.87
#